data_AF-A0A8J2HS40-F1
#
_entry.id   AF-A0A8J2HS40-F1
#
_cell.length_a   1.000
_cell.length_b   1.000
_cell.length_c   1.000
_cell.angle_alpha   90.00
_cell.angle_beta   90.00
_cell.angle_gamma   90.00
#
_symmetry.space_group_name_H-M   'P 1'
#
loop_
_entity.id
_entity.type
_entity.pdbx_description
1 polymer ?
#
loop_
_entity_poly.entity_id
_entity_poly.type
_entity_poly.pdbx_seq_one_letter_code
_entity_poly.pdbx_strand_id
1 'polypeptide(L)'
;MHQQVHASGVFELRLKSFINEYGKDNTGKCCSGMTSKTSNECIGTCQTRFRICLKQYQAKIDTTTPCTYGDEVTPILGGNVVNLSPDVSTPRGFTNPIRFFFNFSWPIDC
;
A
#
# COMPACT_ATOMS: atom_id res chain seq x y z
N MET A 1 -37.59 -18.43 12.97
CA MET A 1 -36.14 -18.46 13.26
C MET A 1 -35.45 -17.78 12.09
N HIS A 2 -34.79 -16.64 12.29
CA HIS A 2 -34.06 -15.96 11.21
C HIS A 2 -32.74 -16.70 10.99
N GLN A 3 -32.54 -17.28 9.82
CA GLN A 3 -31.29 -17.93 9.46
C GLN A 3 -30.27 -16.85 9.12
N GLN A 4 -29.34 -16.59 10.05
CA GLN A 4 -28.24 -15.66 9.83
C GLN A 4 -27.23 -16.35 8.91
N VAL A 5 -27.18 -15.94 7.64
CA VAL A 5 -26.18 -16.44 6.70
C VAL A 5 -24.83 -15.83 7.07
N HIS A 6 -23.88 -16.67 7.47
CA HIS A 6 -22.52 -16.24 7.75
C HIS A 6 -21.73 -16.29 6.44
N ALA A 7 -21.30 -15.13 5.94
CA ALA A 7 -20.38 -15.04 4.82
C ALA A 7 -18.96 -14.77 5.34
N SER A 8 -17.96 -15.35 4.70
CA SER A 8 -16.56 -15.09 5.01
C SER A 8 -15.73 -15.17 3.75
N GLY A 9 -14.61 -14.46 3.72
CA GLY A 9 -13.72 -14.47 2.57
C GLY A 9 -12.40 -13.76 2.84
N VAL A 10 -11.63 -13.60 1.78
CA VAL A 10 -10.32 -12.94 1.80
C VAL A 10 -10.27 -11.94 0.67
N PHE A 11 -9.93 -10.69 1.00
CA PHE A 11 -9.50 -9.70 0.02
C PHE A 11 -7.98 -9.76 -0.10
N GLU A 12 -7.47 -10.03 -1.30
CA GLU A 12 -6.03 -10.10 -1.56
C GLU A 12 -5.57 -8.89 -2.39
N LEU A 13 -4.55 -8.18 -1.90
CA LEU A 13 -3.85 -7.13 -2.64
C LEU A 13 -2.43 -7.58 -2.96
N ARG A 14 -2.12 -7.75 -4.25
CA ARG A 14 -0.77 -8.04 -4.72
C ARG A 14 -0.06 -6.77 -5.20
N LEU A 15 1.01 -6.40 -4.51
CA LEU A 15 1.90 -5.34 -4.97
C LEU A 15 2.79 -5.91 -6.11
N LYS A 16 2.94 -5.17 -7.21
CA LYS A 16 3.75 -5.61 -8.37
C LYS A 16 5.07 -4.86 -8.44
N SER A 17 4.99 -3.55 -8.62
CA SER A 17 6.17 -2.68 -8.70
C SER A 17 5.82 -1.24 -8.29
N PHE A 18 6.85 -0.50 -7.93
CA PHE A 18 6.79 0.94 -7.68
C PHE A 18 8.06 1.59 -8.23
N ILE A 19 7.89 2.75 -8.87
CA ILE A 19 8.98 3.50 -9.50
C ILE A 19 8.78 4.97 -9.16
N ASN A 20 9.79 5.55 -8.52
CA ASN A 20 9.94 6.98 -8.24
C ASN A 20 11.28 7.45 -8.80
N GLU A 21 11.34 7.68 -10.11
CA GLU A 21 12.58 8.01 -10.84
C GLU A 21 13.30 9.23 -10.25
N TYR A 22 12.54 10.17 -9.68
CA TYR A 22 13.08 11.42 -9.14
C TYR A 22 13.47 11.35 -7.66
N GLY A 23 13.10 10.30 -6.94
CA GLY A 23 13.38 10.18 -5.50
C GLY A 23 12.75 11.29 -4.65
N LYS A 24 11.58 11.79 -5.08
CA LYS A 24 10.86 12.91 -4.44
C LYS A 24 9.64 12.44 -3.64
N ASP A 25 9.28 13.19 -2.62
CA ASP A 25 8.04 13.03 -1.87
C ASP A 25 6.85 13.76 -2.53
N ASN A 26 5.67 13.68 -1.90
CA ASN A 26 4.45 14.31 -2.40
C ASN A 26 4.48 15.85 -2.37
N THR A 27 5.45 16.46 -1.68
CA THR A 27 5.67 17.91 -1.67
C THR A 27 6.71 18.36 -2.71
N GLY A 28 7.29 17.41 -3.46
CA GLY A 28 8.32 17.65 -4.45
C GLY A 28 9.73 17.76 -3.89
N LYS A 29 9.94 17.47 -2.59
CA LYS A 29 11.26 17.48 -1.94
C LYS A 29 11.92 16.10 -2.05
N CYS A 30 13.24 16.06 -2.01
CA CYS A 30 13.97 14.79 -2.01
C CYS A 30 13.75 14.02 -0.70
N CYS A 31 13.51 12.71 -0.78
CA CYS A 31 13.30 11.86 0.39
C CYS A 31 14.46 11.92 1.41
N SER A 32 15.69 12.10 0.92
CA SER A 32 16.90 12.26 1.74
C SER A 32 17.09 13.68 2.31
N GLY A 33 16.28 14.65 1.85
CA GLY A 33 16.47 16.08 2.11
C GLY A 33 17.61 16.73 1.32
N MET A 34 18.32 15.99 0.47
CA MET A 34 19.51 16.49 -0.23
C MET A 34 19.30 16.55 -1.75
N THR A 35 19.66 17.69 -2.34
CA THR A 35 19.68 17.91 -3.80
C THR A 35 21.11 18.17 -4.29
N SER A 36 21.40 17.69 -5.49
CA SER A 36 22.62 18.00 -6.21
C SER A 36 22.65 19.48 -6.59
N LYS A 37 23.71 20.19 -6.20
CA LYS A 37 23.90 21.62 -6.52
C LYS A 37 24.11 21.87 -8.02
N THR A 38 24.51 20.85 -8.78
CA THR A 38 24.85 20.97 -10.20
C THR A 38 23.73 20.47 -11.12
N SER A 39 23.06 19.36 -10.76
CA SER A 39 22.02 18.73 -11.60
C SER A 39 20.60 18.96 -11.09
N ASN A 40 20.41 19.51 -9.88
CA ASN A 40 19.11 19.63 -9.21
C ASN A 40 18.37 18.28 -9.00
N GLU A 41 19.09 17.17 -9.10
CA GLU A 41 18.58 15.82 -8.84
C GLU A 41 18.68 15.46 -7.36
N CYS A 42 17.85 14.52 -6.92
CA CYS A 42 17.88 14.05 -5.54
C CYS A 42 19.09 13.16 -5.26
N ILE A 43 19.78 13.42 -4.14
CA ILE A 43 20.91 12.61 -3.70
C ILE A 43 20.39 11.52 -2.76
N GLY A 44 20.66 10.26 -3.05
CA GLY A 44 20.22 9.12 -2.23
C GLY A 44 18.86 8.55 -2.65
N THR A 45 18.32 7.63 -1.84
CA THR A 45 17.11 6.87 -2.15
C THR A 45 16.04 7.05 -1.08
N CYS A 46 14.77 6.97 -1.50
CA CYS A 46 13.64 6.89 -0.58
C CYS A 46 13.64 5.55 0.14
N GLN A 47 13.14 5.52 1.37
CA GLN A 47 12.81 4.28 2.08
C GLN A 47 11.31 4.00 1.88
N THR A 48 10.99 3.26 0.82
CA THR A 48 9.61 3.07 0.38
C THR A 48 8.91 2.00 1.21
N ARG A 49 7.77 2.36 1.79
CA ARG A 49 6.81 1.45 2.43
C ARG A 49 5.40 1.77 1.93
N PHE A 50 4.47 0.85 2.10
CA PHE A 50 3.08 1.02 1.69
C PHE A 50 2.16 0.94 2.90
N ARG A 51 1.15 1.82 2.94
CA ARG A 51 0.00 1.69 3.83
C ARG A 51 -1.22 1.38 2.99
N ILE A 52 -1.92 0.31 3.36
CA ILE A 52 -3.10 -0.18 2.67
C ILE A 52 -4.27 0.02 3.64
N CYS A 53 -5.23 0.84 3.22
CA CYS A 53 -6.45 1.09 3.99
C CYS A 53 -7.65 0.58 3.18
N LEU A 54 -8.29 -0.48 3.68
CA LEU A 54 -9.51 -1.04 3.08
C LEU A 54 -10.72 -0.61 3.92
N LYS A 55 -11.72 -0.04 3.25
CA LYS A 55 -12.95 0.42 3.90
C LYS A 55 -14.13 0.39 2.95
N GLN A 56 -15.32 0.62 3.52
CA GLN A 56 -16.57 0.73 2.78
C GLN A 56 -16.52 1.84 1.72
N TYR A 57 -17.30 1.65 0.66
CA TYR A 57 -17.50 2.67 -0.35
C TYR A 57 -18.02 3.97 0.25
N GLN A 58 -17.51 5.08 -0.26
CA GLN A 58 -17.98 6.42 0.06
C GLN A 58 -18.08 7.22 -1.23
N ALA A 59 -19.23 7.87 -1.45
CA ALA A 59 -19.43 8.74 -2.60
C ALA A 59 -18.44 9.91 -2.64
N LYS A 60 -18.01 10.39 -1.46
CA LYS A 60 -16.90 11.33 -1.30
C LYS A 60 -15.78 10.64 -0.54
N ILE A 61 -14.60 10.56 -1.15
CA ILE A 61 -13.44 9.90 -0.54
C ILE A 61 -12.95 10.75 0.63
N ASP A 62 -13.02 10.20 1.83
CA ASP A 62 -12.46 10.78 3.05
C ASP A 62 -11.16 10.06 3.43
N THR A 63 -10.03 10.75 3.57
CA THR A 63 -8.76 10.11 3.97
C THR A 63 -8.51 10.12 5.47
N THR A 64 -9.40 10.72 6.25
CA THR A 64 -9.25 10.94 7.70
C THR A 64 -9.96 9.90 8.56
N THR A 65 -11.00 9.26 8.00
CA THR A 65 -11.74 8.18 8.69
C THR A 65 -10.91 6.89 8.81
N PRO A 66 -11.10 6.10 9.89
CA PRO A 66 -10.48 4.78 10.05
C PRO A 66 -10.82 3.80 8.92
N CYS A 67 -9.95 2.81 8.72
CA CYS A 67 -10.14 1.73 7.76
C CYS A 67 -11.08 0.66 8.36
N THR A 68 -12.29 0.51 7.81
CA THR A 68 -13.33 -0.35 8.39
C THR A 68 -13.14 -1.85 8.10
N TYR A 69 -12.48 -2.19 7.00
CA TYR A 69 -12.26 -3.58 6.58
C TYR A 69 -10.82 -4.06 6.81
N GLY A 70 -9.87 -3.13 6.97
CA GLY A 70 -8.51 -3.43 7.41
C GLY A 70 -7.51 -2.31 7.14
N ASP A 71 -6.46 -2.24 7.95
CA ASP A 71 -5.34 -1.30 7.81
C ASP A 71 -4.03 -2.08 7.98
N GLU A 72 -3.17 -2.04 6.96
CA GLU A 72 -1.88 -2.73 6.99
C GLU A 72 -0.77 -1.78 6.54
N VAL A 73 0.35 -1.83 7.26
CA VAL A 73 1.55 -1.05 6.94
C VAL A 73 2.70 -2.01 6.71
N THR A 74 3.27 -1.98 5.51
CA THR A 74 4.41 -2.82 5.18
C THR A 74 5.67 -2.33 5.90
N PRO A 75 6.68 -3.21 6.11
CA PRO A 75 8.04 -2.74 6.35
C PRO A 75 8.55 -1.96 5.13
N ILE A 76 9.76 -1.42 5.22
CA ILE A 76 10.46 -0.83 4.07
C ILE A 76 10.69 -1.94 3.04
N LEU A 77 10.10 -1.78 1.85
CA LEU A 77 10.19 -2.77 0.77
C LEU A 77 11.31 -2.48 -0.23
N GLY A 78 11.85 -1.27 -0.23
CA GLY A 78 12.99 -0.92 -1.08
C GLY A 78 13.21 0.58 -1.22
N GLY A 79 13.96 0.92 -2.27
CA GLY A 79 14.40 2.27 -2.60
C GLY A 79 13.38 3.07 -3.41
N ASN A 80 13.91 3.86 -4.34
CA ASN A 80 13.13 4.54 -5.38
C ASN A 80 12.43 3.56 -6.34
N VAL A 81 13.00 2.36 -6.50
CA VAL A 81 12.44 1.29 -7.31
C VAL A 81 12.21 0.08 -6.42
N VAL A 82 10.99 -0.46 -6.47
CA VAL A 82 10.59 -1.68 -5.77
C VAL A 82 10.01 -2.63 -6.81
N ASN A 83 10.54 -3.85 -6.90
CA ASN A 83 10.01 -4.90 -7.76
C ASN A 83 9.64 -6.10 -6.87
N LEU A 84 8.37 -6.51 -6.93
CA LEU A 84 7.78 -7.60 -6.16
C LEU A 84 7.15 -8.64 -7.11
N SER A 85 7.71 -8.77 -8.31
CA SER A 85 7.33 -9.84 -9.25
C SER A 85 7.51 -11.21 -8.58
N PRO A 86 6.74 -12.25 -8.96
CA PRO A 86 6.73 -13.55 -8.29
C PRO A 86 8.10 -14.20 -8.13
N ASP A 87 9.02 -13.91 -9.05
CA ASP A 87 10.38 -14.46 -9.09
C ASP A 87 11.37 -13.73 -8.18
N VAL A 88 10.96 -12.62 -7.54
CA VAL A 88 11.81 -11.79 -6.67
C VAL A 88 11.53 -12.12 -5.21
N SER A 89 12.57 -12.41 -4.43
CA SER A 89 12.45 -12.65 -2.99
C SER A 89 11.87 -11.41 -2.29
N THR A 90 10.79 -11.59 -1.53
CA THR A 90 10.23 -10.50 -0.73
C THR A 90 11.13 -10.19 0.47
N PRO A 91 11.18 -8.92 0.92
CA PRO A 91 11.88 -8.53 2.14
C PRO A 91 11.38 -9.31 3.37
N ARG A 92 12.27 -9.56 4.34
CA ARG A 92 11.90 -10.24 5.59
C ARG A 92 10.76 -9.50 6.29
N GLY A 93 9.76 -10.25 6.76
CA GLY A 93 8.59 -9.69 7.42
C GLY A 93 7.53 -9.12 6.48
N PHE A 94 7.67 -9.32 5.15
CA PHE A 94 6.64 -8.96 4.18
C PHE A 94 6.13 -10.18 3.42
N THR A 95 4.81 -10.32 3.38
CA THR A 95 4.09 -11.33 2.59
C THR A 95 3.33 -10.63 1.48
N ASN A 96 3.50 -11.11 0.24
CA ASN A 96 2.81 -10.62 -0.94
C ASN A 96 2.14 -11.82 -1.63
N PRO A 97 0.80 -11.87 -1.79
CA PRO A 97 -0.17 -10.81 -1.56
C PRO A 97 -0.45 -10.50 -0.08
N ILE A 98 -0.86 -9.26 0.19
CA ILE A 98 -1.41 -8.80 1.47
C ILE A 98 -2.86 -9.30 1.57
N ARG A 99 -3.25 -9.84 2.73
CA ARG A 99 -4.54 -10.53 2.91
C ARG A 99 -5.35 -9.89 4.01
N PHE A 100 -6.59 -9.51 3.70
CA PHE A 100 -7.58 -9.04 4.67
C PHE A 100 -8.68 -10.09 4.78
N PHE A 101 -8.73 -10.74 5.93
CA PHE A 101 -9.79 -11.71 6.24
C PHE A 101 -11.04 -10.98 6.72
N PHE A 102 -12.20 -11.38 6.20
CA PHE A 102 -13.48 -10.83 6.63
C PHE A 102 -14.50 -11.93 6.91
N ASN A 103 -15.44 -11.62 7.81
CA ASN A 103 -16.53 -12.51 8.23
C ASN A 103 -17.92 -11.88 8.03
N PHE A 104 -18.02 -10.91 7.11
CA PHE A 104 -19.24 -10.25 6.68
C PHE A 104 -19.54 -10.53 5.20
N SER A 105 -20.77 -10.26 4.75
CA SER A 105 -21.09 -10.31 3.32
C SER A 105 -20.40 -9.18 2.57
N TRP A 106 -19.56 -9.52 1.60
CA TRP A 106 -18.85 -8.50 0.81
C TRP A 106 -19.88 -7.58 0.12
N PRO A 107 -19.85 -6.27 0.37
CA PRO A 107 -20.77 -5.34 -0.26
C PRO A 107 -20.36 -5.23 -1.73
N ILE A 108 -21.16 -5.83 -2.60
CA ILE A 108 -21.09 -5.55 -4.02
C ILE A 108 -21.91 -4.26 -4.19
N ASP A 109 -21.25 -3.13 -4.45
CA ASP A 109 -21.95 -1.89 -4.79
C ASP A 109 -22.68 -2.15 -6.13
N CYS A 110 -24.00 -2.35 -6.07
CA CYS A 110 -24.89 -2.48 -7.24
C CYS A 110 -25.58 -1.14 -7.54
#